data_AF-A0AA88LTT9-F1
#
_entry.id   AF-A0AA88LTT9-F1
#
_cell.length_a   1.000
_cell.length_b   1.000
_cell.length_c   1.000
_cell.angle_alpha   90.00
_cell.angle_beta   90.00
_cell.angle_gamma   90.00
#
_symmetry.space_group_name_H-M   'P 1'
#
loop_
_entity.id
_entity.type
_entity.pdbx_description
1 polymer ?
#
loop_
_entity_poly.entity_id
_entity_poly.type
_entity_poly.pdbx_seq_one_letter_code
_entity_poly.pdbx_strand_id
1 'polypeptide(L)'
;MIYSPTSSIGLLLLLIGFAVAGPESDPRPRAVHFSACQEHTNLHHRMDVVEKKVEDTVEKLEVELAALLEAVEAPTWRPLLDNNGKTDVDILEEPVQRQTPLK
;
A
#
# COMPACT_ATOMS: atom_id res chain seq x y z
N MET A 1 50.34 39.55 4.83
CA MET A 1 49.11 38.87 4.33
C MET A 1 49.57 37.56 3.69
N ILE A 2 49.29 36.44 4.36
CA ILE A 2 49.91 35.14 4.10
C ILE A 2 49.20 34.48 2.92
N TYR A 3 49.92 34.22 1.82
CA TYR A 3 49.41 33.50 0.65
C TYR A 3 49.18 32.03 1.05
N SER A 4 47.94 31.56 1.04
CA SER A 4 47.63 30.15 1.32
C SER A 4 48.06 29.28 0.13
N PRO A 5 49.04 28.36 0.28
CA PRO A 5 49.57 27.55 -0.82
C PRO A 5 48.67 26.34 -1.17
N THR A 6 47.56 26.15 -0.46
CA THR A 6 46.67 24.99 -0.60
C THR A 6 45.80 25.03 -1.86
N SER A 7 45.63 26.22 -2.47
CA SER A 7 44.83 26.39 -3.69
C SER A 7 45.54 25.89 -4.96
N SER A 8 46.88 26.04 -5.02
CA SER A 8 47.69 25.67 -6.18
C SER A 8 47.83 24.16 -6.36
N ILE A 9 47.97 23.42 -5.26
CA ILE A 9 48.11 21.95 -5.27
C ILE A 9 46.82 21.30 -5.76
N GLY A 10 45.66 21.78 -5.32
CA GLY A 10 44.37 21.30 -5.80
C GLY A 10 44.20 21.50 -7.30
N LEU A 11 44.58 22.67 -7.81
CA LEU A 11 44.53 22.98 -9.25
C LEU A 11 45.49 22.10 -10.06
N LEU A 12 46.71 21.88 -9.57
CA LEU A 12 47.71 21.00 -10.20
C LEU A 12 47.23 19.55 -10.26
N LEU A 13 46.65 19.02 -9.17
CA LEU A 13 46.10 17.66 -9.14
C LEU A 13 44.92 17.51 -10.12
N LEU A 14 44.09 18.54 -10.26
CA LEU A 14 42.96 18.55 -11.18
C LEU A 14 43.41 18.58 -12.65
N LEU A 15 44.46 19.35 -12.96
CA LEU A 15 45.07 19.41 -14.29
C LEU A 15 45.82 18.12 -14.65
N ILE A 16 46.50 17.49 -13.69
CA ILE A 16 47.17 16.19 -13.90
C ILE A 16 46.13 15.09 -14.14
N GLY A 17 45.01 15.10 -13.42
CA GLY A 17 43.89 14.20 -13.66
C GLY A 17 43.28 14.35 -15.05
N PHE A 18 43.18 15.59 -15.56
CA PHE A 18 42.68 15.89 -16.90
C PHE A 18 43.66 15.52 -18.02
N ALA A 19 44.96 15.44 -17.73
CA ALA A 19 46.00 15.06 -18.69
C ALA A 19 46.28 13.54 -18.72
N VAL A 20 46.05 12.84 -17.60
CA VAL A 20 46.17 11.38 -17.48
C VAL A 20 44.94 10.65 -18.01
N ALA A 21 43.75 11.23 -17.86
CA ALA A 21 42.58 10.82 -18.61
C ALA A 21 42.69 11.43 -20.00
N GLY A 22 43.45 10.80 -20.89
CA GLY A 22 43.41 11.12 -22.30
C GLY A 22 41.96 11.09 -22.81
N PRO A 23 41.64 11.65 -23.99
CA PRO A 23 40.33 11.47 -24.60
C PRO A 23 40.22 10.03 -25.12
N GLU A 24 40.35 9.04 -24.24
CA GLU A 24 39.78 7.72 -24.42
C GLU A 24 38.27 7.88 -24.33
N SER A 25 37.76 8.34 -25.47
CA SER A 25 36.40 8.20 -25.90
C SER A 25 36.16 6.69 -26.03
N ASP A 26 35.98 6.00 -24.90
CA ASP A 26 35.19 4.78 -24.91
C ASP A 26 33.74 5.26 -24.96
N PRO A 27 33.05 5.13 -26.10
CA PRO A 27 31.64 5.43 -26.19
C PRO A 27 30.88 4.28 -25.53
N ARG A 28 31.08 4.04 -24.22
CA ARG A 28 30.14 3.23 -23.47
C ARG A 28 28.80 3.93 -23.55
N PRO A 29 27.78 3.25 -24.09
CA PRO A 29 26.73 3.93 -24.81
C PRO A 29 25.85 4.68 -23.81
N ARG A 30 25.57 5.94 -24.11
CA ARG A 30 24.53 6.75 -23.44
C ARG A 30 23.20 5.99 -23.27
N ALA A 31 22.97 4.94 -24.07
CA ALA A 31 21.88 3.99 -23.92
C ALA A 31 21.75 3.36 -22.53
N VAL A 32 22.84 3.07 -21.80
CA VAL A 32 22.77 2.45 -20.45
C VAL A 32 22.28 3.44 -19.39
N HIS A 33 22.63 4.72 -19.52
CA HIS A 33 22.11 5.75 -18.63
C HIS A 33 20.65 6.11 -18.94
N PHE A 34 20.26 6.10 -20.22
CA PHE A 34 18.86 6.26 -20.60
C PHE A 34 17.99 5.08 -20.14
N SER A 35 18.49 3.84 -20.18
CA SER A 35 17.72 2.69 -19.70
C SER A 35 17.48 2.72 -18.20
N ALA A 36 18.48 3.09 -17.38
CA ALA A 36 18.29 3.21 -15.94
C ALA A 36 17.30 4.33 -15.56
N CYS A 37 17.36 5.48 -16.24
CA CYS A 37 16.38 6.56 -16.05
C CYS A 37 14.97 6.16 -16.52
N GLN A 38 14.86 5.39 -17.61
CA GLN A 38 13.59 4.91 -18.17
C GLN A 38 12.97 3.78 -17.35
N GLU A 39 13.79 2.90 -16.79
CA GLU A 39 13.37 1.87 -15.82
C GLU A 39 12.83 2.52 -14.54
N HIS A 40 13.47 3.59 -14.08
CA HIS A 40 13.01 4.34 -12.91
C HIS A 40 11.65 5.02 -13.15
N THR A 41 11.44 5.66 -14.31
CA THR A 41 10.14 6.23 -14.66
C THR A 41 9.05 5.17 -14.85
N ASN A 42 9.40 4.00 -15.39
CA ASN A 42 8.47 2.88 -15.49
C ASN A 42 8.04 2.35 -14.11
N LEU A 43 8.99 2.23 -13.18
CA LEU A 43 8.70 1.78 -11.82
C LEU A 43 7.77 2.76 -11.09
N HIS A 44 8.05 4.06 -11.17
CA HIS A 44 7.17 5.09 -10.58
C HIS A 44 5.77 5.04 -11.18
N HIS A 45 5.66 4.96 -12.50
CA HIS A 45 4.35 4.85 -13.15
C HIS A 45 3.55 3.62 -12.67
N ARG A 46 4.22 2.48 -12.48
CA ARG A 46 3.56 1.28 -11.95
C ARG A 46 3.17 1.45 -10.48
N MET A 47 3.95 2.18 -9.70
CA MET A 47 3.63 2.51 -8.31
C MET A 47 2.39 3.40 -8.25
N ASP A 48 2.32 4.46 -9.07
CA ASP A 48 1.18 5.38 -9.14
C ASP A 48 -0.12 4.62 -9.49
N VAL A 49 -0.05 3.67 -10.42
CA VAL A 49 -1.21 2.83 -10.79
C VAL A 49 -1.66 1.95 -9.62
N VAL A 50 -0.71 1.40 -8.86
CA VAL A 50 -1.02 0.58 -7.68
C VAL A 50 -1.60 1.44 -6.57
N GLU A 51 -1.00 2.59 -6.28
CA GLU A 51 -1.48 3.58 -5.31
C GLU A 51 -2.91 3.97 -5.63
N LYS A 52 -3.17 4.38 -6.88
CA LYS A 52 -4.52 4.76 -7.31
C LYS A 52 -5.53 3.63 -7.16
N LYS A 53 -5.13 2.40 -7.52
CA LYS A 53 -6.01 1.23 -7.38
C LYS A 53 -6.31 0.91 -5.92
N VAL A 54 -5.35 1.09 -5.03
CA VAL A 54 -5.55 0.90 -3.59
C VAL A 54 -6.50 1.97 -3.06
N GLU A 55 -6.28 3.24 -3.39
CA GLU A 55 -7.19 4.34 -3.03
C GLU A 55 -8.62 4.07 -3.48
N ASP A 56 -8.83 3.75 -4.76
CA ASP A 56 -10.16 3.49 -5.32
C ASP A 56 -10.85 2.29 -4.65
N THR A 57 -10.06 1.26 -4.30
CA THR A 57 -10.60 0.06 -3.63
C THR A 57 -11.00 0.36 -2.19
N VAL A 58 -10.20 1.15 -1.47
CA VAL A 58 -10.49 1.55 -0.09
C VAL A 58 -11.73 2.45 -0.06
N GLU A 59 -11.81 3.45 -0.93
CA GLU A 59 -12.98 4.33 -1.03
C GLU A 59 -14.26 3.53 -1.31
N LYS A 60 -14.19 2.57 -2.25
CA LYS A 60 -15.32 1.69 -2.54
C LYS A 60 -15.74 0.85 -1.33
N LEU A 61 -14.78 0.27 -0.61
CA LEU A 61 -15.04 -0.54 0.58
C LEU A 61 -15.67 0.29 1.70
N GLU A 62 -15.25 1.53 1.88
CA GLU A 62 -15.82 2.43 2.88
C GLU A 62 -17.30 2.72 2.57
N VAL A 63 -17.62 2.99 1.30
CA VAL A 63 -19.01 3.20 0.86
C VAL A 63 -19.86 1.93 1.05
N GLU A 64 -19.35 0.77 0.64
CA GLU A 64 -20.07 -0.50 0.78
C GLU A 64 -20.27 -0.88 2.25
N LEU A 65 -19.28 -0.65 3.11
CA LEU A 65 -19.37 -0.90 4.54
C LEU A 65 -20.38 0.04 5.20
N ALA A 66 -20.39 1.32 4.85
CA ALA A 66 -21.38 2.28 5.36
C ALA A 66 -22.80 1.86 4.96
N ALA A 67 -23.01 1.48 3.70
CA ALA A 67 -24.30 0.98 3.23
C ALA A 67 -24.73 -0.32 3.93
N LEU A 68 -23.78 -1.22 4.21
CA LEU A 68 -24.06 -2.46 4.94
C LEU A 68 -24.45 -2.17 6.40
N LEU A 69 -23.73 -1.27 7.08
CA LEU A 69 -24.05 -0.88 8.45
C LEU A 69 -25.43 -0.22 8.54
N GLU A 70 -25.76 0.67 7.60
CA GLU A 70 -27.10 1.26 7.50
C GLU A 70 -28.19 0.19 7.31
N ALA A 71 -27.94 -0.80 6.45
CA ALA A 71 -28.88 -1.89 6.21
C ALA A 71 -29.09 -2.77 7.44
N VAL A 72 -28.05 -3.02 8.25
CA VAL A 72 -28.13 -3.83 9.48
C VAL A 72 -28.77 -3.05 10.62
N GLU A 73 -28.52 -1.75 10.73
CA GLU A 73 -29.16 -0.90 11.75
C GLU A 73 -30.64 -0.60 11.44
N ALA A 74 -31.08 -0.93 10.22
CA ALA A 74 -32.46 -0.73 9.80
C ALA A 74 -33.45 -1.32 10.83
N PRO A 75 -34.56 -0.62 11.14
CA PRO A 75 -35.51 -1.02 12.17
C PRO A 75 -36.09 -2.42 11.98
N THR A 76 -36.07 -2.95 10.76
CA THR A 76 -36.48 -4.32 10.42
C THR A 76 -35.65 -5.38 11.12
N TRP A 77 -34.35 -5.13 11.38
CA TRP A 77 -33.44 -6.09 12.01
C TRP A 77 -33.28 -5.86 13.52
N ARG A 78 -33.64 -4.68 14.03
CA ARG A 78 -33.54 -4.34 15.47
C ARG A 78 -34.21 -5.37 16.39
N PRO A 79 -35.43 -5.88 16.11
CA PRO A 79 -36.03 -6.92 16.94
C PRO A 79 -35.21 -8.23 17.00
N LEU A 80 -34.43 -8.55 15.98
CA LEU A 80 -33.57 -9.74 15.97
C LEU A 80 -32.25 -9.50 16.71
N LEU A 81 -31.75 -8.26 16.71
CA LEU A 81 -30.51 -7.86 17.38
C LEU A 81 -30.72 -7.53 18.87
N ASP A 82 -31.88 -6.97 19.23
CA ASP A 82 -32.23 -6.58 20.61
C ASP A 82 -32.64 -7.78 21.48
N ASN A 83 -33.02 -8.91 20.86
CA ASN A 83 -33.41 -10.15 21.54
C ASN A 83 -32.20 -11.01 21.94
N ASN A 84 -31.20 -10.38 22.57
CA ASN A 84 -29.90 -10.93 22.98
C ASN A 84 -30.03 -12.06 24.05
N GLY A 85 -30.78 -13.12 23.76
CA GLY A 85 -31.08 -14.25 24.64
C GLY A 85 -32.57 -14.64 24.74
N LYS A 86 -33.49 -14.04 23.99
CA LYS A 86 -34.92 -14.39 24.01
C LYS A 86 -35.43 -14.71 22.61
N THR A 87 -34.91 -15.78 22.03
CA THR A 87 -35.54 -16.40 20.87
C THR A 87 -36.79 -17.14 21.37
N ASP A 88 -37.95 -16.86 20.77
CA ASP A 88 -39.23 -17.54 21.09
C ASP A 88 -39.19 -19.06 20.84
N VAL A 89 -38.19 -19.51 20.07
CA VAL A 89 -37.90 -20.91 19.81
C VAL A 89 -36.42 -21.15 20.08
N ASP A 90 -36.11 -21.85 21.17
CA ASP A 90 -34.78 -22.42 21.40
C ASP A 90 -34.68 -23.75 20.64
N ILE A 91 -33.94 -23.73 19.53
CA ILE A 91 -33.75 -24.89 18.65
C ILE A 91 -32.77 -25.91 19.27
N LEU A 92 -32.05 -25.52 20.34
CA LEU A 92 -31.16 -26.39 21.10
C LEU A 92 -31.82 -26.99 22.35
N GLU A 93 -33.08 -26.65 22.62
CA GLU A 93 -33.83 -27.23 23.72
C GLU A 93 -34.21 -28.69 23.40
N GLU A 94 -33.73 -29.63 24.23
CA GLU A 94 -34.03 -31.05 24.05
C GLU A 94 -35.55 -31.28 24.10
N PRO A 95 -36.11 -32.11 23.20
CA PRO A 95 -37.55 -32.33 23.16
C PRO A 95 -38.00 -32.95 24.48
N VAL A 96 -38.79 -32.20 25.27
CA VAL A 96 -39.46 -32.69 26.47
C VAL A 96 -40.30 -33.91 26.06
N GLN A 97 -39.81 -35.10 26.43
CA GLN A 97 -40.57 -36.32 26.28
C GLN A 97 -41.82 -36.19 27.16
N ARG A 98 -42.95 -35.94 26.50
CA ARG A 98 -44.28 -36.01 27.10
C ARG A 98 -44.54 -37.45 27.51
N GLN A 99 -44.09 -37.82 28.71
CA GLN A 99 -44.51 -39.04 29.37
C GLN A 99 -45.98 -38.86 29.77
N THR A 100 -46.88 -39.36 28.94
CA THR A 100 -48.30 -39.54 29.27
C THR A 100 -48.42 -40.51 30.45
N PRO A 101 -49.22 -40.22 31.49
CA PRO A 101 -49.53 -41.21 32.50
C PRO A 101 -50.49 -42.24 31.89
N LEU A 102 -50.04 -43.49 31.82
CA LEU A 102 -50.90 -44.63 31.53
C LEU A 102 -51.82 -44.85 32.75
N LYS A 103 -53.12 -44.84 32.50
CA LYS A 103 -54.20 -45.02 33.48
C LYS A 103 -54.24 -46.46 34.02
#